data_AF-A0A7C5E9L4-F1
#
_entry.id   AF-A0A7C5E9L4-F1
#
_cell.length_a   1.000
_cell.length_b   1.000
_cell.length_c   1.000
_cell.angle_alpha   90.00
_cell.angle_beta   90.00
_cell.angle_gamma   90.00
#
_symmetry.space_group_name_H-M   'P 1'
#
loop_
_entity.id
_entity.type
_entity.pdbx_description
1 polymer ?
#
loop_
_entity_poly.entity_id
_entity_poly.type
_entity_poly.pdbx_seq_one_letter_code
_entity_poly.pdbx_strand_id
1 'polypeptide(L)' 'MKTNFQELLSKDKEELEKMIENLKKDILKLRIDLSQEKVKNFRKIREIKKEIARCFSALKRKEK' A
#
# COMPACT_ATOMS: atom_id res chain seq x y z
N MET A 1 -8.42 5.21 -5.61
CA MET A 1 -8.96 3.91 -6.06
C MET A 1 -9.40 3.09 -4.84
N LYS A 2 -10.56 2.43 -4.88
CA LYS A 2 -10.98 1.47 -3.84
C LYS A 2 -10.53 0.08 -4.30
N THR A 3 -9.34 -0.35 -3.89
CA THR A 3 -8.98 -1.78 -3.92
C THR A 3 -9.99 -2.52 -3.04
N ASN A 4 -10.75 -3.44 -3.63
CA ASN A 4 -11.77 -4.19 -2.92
C ASN A 4 -11.10 -5.16 -1.96
N PHE A 5 -11.53 -5.17 -0.70
CA PHE A 5 -10.89 -5.99 0.33
C PHE A 5 -11.03 -7.50 0.05
N GLN A 6 -12.08 -7.91 -0.66
CA GLN A 6 -12.26 -9.28 -1.13
C GLN A 6 -11.18 -9.71 -2.12
N GLU A 7 -10.77 -8.83 -3.04
CA GLU A 7 -9.69 -9.13 -4.00
C GLU A 7 -8.35 -9.35 -3.30
N LEU A 8 -8.08 -8.60 -2.24
CA LEU A 8 -6.87 -8.77 -1.42
C LEU A 8 -6.87 -10.10 -0.66
N LEU A 9 -8.04 -10.62 -0.28
CA LEU A 9 -8.14 -11.93 0.37
C LEU A 9 -7.95 -13.09 -0.62
N SER A 10 -8.30 -12.89 -1.89
CA SER A 10 -8.09 -13.89 -2.94
C SER A 10 -6.61 -14.07 -3.33
N LYS A 11 -5.78 -13.03 -3.17
CA LYS A 11 -4.34 -13.06 -3.51
C LYS A 11 -3.51 -13.89 -2.56
N ASP A 12 -2.44 -14.51 -3.06
CA ASP A 12 -1.54 -15.32 -2.24
C ASP A 12 -0.70 -14.50 -1.26
N LYS A 13 -0.17 -15.17 -0.23
CA LYS A 13 0.66 -14.52 0.82
C LYS A 13 1.86 -13.80 0.20
N GLU A 14 2.57 -14.49 -0.71
CA GLU A 14 3.71 -13.93 -1.42
C GLU A 14 3.34 -12.72 -2.29
N GLU A 15 2.16 -12.76 -2.95
CA GLU A 15 1.69 -11.62 -3.74
C GLU A 15 1.37 -10.41 -2.86
N LEU A 16 0.74 -10.64 -1.70
CA LEU A 16 0.46 -9.58 -0.73
C LEU A 16 1.74 -8.97 -0.18
N GLU A 17 2.76 -9.77 0.10
CA GLU A 17 4.08 -9.30 0.54
C GLU A 17 4.78 -8.47 -0.54
N LYS A 18 4.81 -8.95 -1.79
CA LYS A 18 5.33 -8.18 -2.94
C LYS A 18 4.59 -6.86 -3.12
N MET A 19 3.26 -6.87 -2.95
CA MET A 19 2.43 -5.68 -3.07
C MET A 19 2.77 -4.67 -1.96
N ILE A 20 2.96 -5.11 -0.72
CA ILE A 20 3.42 -4.26 0.39
C ILE A 20 4.78 -3.65 0.11
N GLU A 21 5.72 -4.43 -0.43
CA GLU A 21 7.06 -3.96 -0.73
C GLU A 21 7.07 -2.89 -1.82
N ASN A 22 6.26 -3.08 -2.88
CA ASN A 22 6.05 -2.08 -3.92
C ASN A 22 5.42 -0.80 -3.37
N LEU A 23 4.38 -0.91 -2.54
CA LEU A 23 3.73 0.25 -1.92
C LEU A 23 4.68 1.03 -1.00
N LYS A 24 5.61 0.34 -0.30
CA LYS A 24 6.67 0.98 0.49
C LYS A 24 7.64 1.77 -0.40
N LYS A 25 8.05 1.21 -1.54
CA LYS A 25 8.90 1.91 -2.53
C LYS A 25 8.20 3.14 -3.09
N ASP A 26 6.89 3.06 -3.35
CA ASP A 26 6.11 4.20 -3.83
C ASP A 26 5.98 5.31 -2.78
N ILE A 27 5.80 4.96 -1.50
CA ILE A 27 5.85 5.94 -0.41
C ILE A 27 7.21 6.63 -0.34
N LEU A 28 8.30 5.88 -0.50
CA LEU A 28 9.65 6.44 -0.45
C LEU A 28 9.85 7.46 -1.58
N LYS A 29 9.49 7.10 -2.82
CA LYS A 29 9.53 8.03 -3.97
C LYS A 29 8.70 9.28 -3.70
N LEU A 30 7.45 9.12 -3.27
CA LEU A 30 6.57 10.25 -2.97
C LEU A 30 7.11 11.13 -1.83
N ARG A 31 7.79 10.56 -0.84
CA ARG A 31 8.44 11.34 0.23
C ARG A 31 9.61 12.15 -0.30
N ILE A 32 10.43 11.57 -1.17
CA ILE A 32 11.55 12.27 -1.81
C ILE A 32 11.01 13.41 -2.69
N ASP A 33 10.01 13.13 -3.52
CA ASP A 33 9.37 14.12 -4.38
C ASP A 33 8.74 15.27 -3.58
N LEU A 34 8.18 14.97 -2.41
CA LEU A 34 7.61 15.96 -1.50
C LEU A 34 8.68 16.79 -0.81
N SER A 35 9.83 16.18 -0.47
CA SER A 35 11.00 16.88 0.07
C SER A 35 11.65 17.83 -0.95
N GLN A 36 11.49 17.55 -2.24
CA GLN A 36 11.99 18.41 -3.32
C GLN A 36 10.98 19.50 -3.73
N GLU A 37 9.86 19.67 -2.99
CA GLU A 37 8.74 20.56 -3.30
C GLU A 37 8.09 20.36 -4.68
N LYS A 38 8.47 19.29 -5.40
CA LYS A 38 7.96 18.99 -6.74
C LYS A 38 6.51 18.54 -6.74
N VAL A 39 6.00 17.99 -5.63
CA VAL A 39 4.69 17.32 -5.60
C VAL A 39 3.92 17.61 -4.31
N LYS A 40 2.70 18.16 -4.44
CA LYS A 40 1.75 18.43 -3.33
C LYS A 40 0.75 17.29 -3.07
N ASN A 41 1.02 16.06 -3.51
CA ASN A 41 0.07 14.94 -3.47
C ASN A 41 0.01 14.22 -2.11
N PHE A 42 -0.23 14.97 -1.03
CA PHE A 42 -0.45 14.45 0.33
C PHE A 42 -1.56 13.39 0.39
N ARG A 43 -2.59 13.55 -0.45
CA ARG A 43 -3.71 12.61 -0.54
C ARG A 43 -3.25 11.22 -1.00
N LYS A 44 -2.31 11.15 -1.94
CA LYS A 44 -1.79 9.88 -2.48
C LYS A 44 -0.98 9.12 -1.43
N ILE A 45 -0.18 9.81 -0.63
CA ILE A 45 0.53 9.22 0.52
C ILE A 45 -0.46 8.60 1.51
N ARG A 46 -1.56 9.31 1.81
CA ARG A 46 -2.60 8.81 2.72
C ARG A 46 -3.31 7.57 2.14
N GLU A 47 -3.57 7.55 0.84
CA GLU A 47 -4.18 6.39 0.16
C GLU A 47 -3.26 5.17 0.20
N ILE A 48 -1.98 5.33 -0.14
CA ILE A 48 -1.01 4.22 -0.13
C ILE A 48 -0.82 3.67 1.29
N LYS A 49 -0.77 4.53 2.32
CA LYS A 49 -0.73 4.08 3.73
C LYS A 49 -1.95 3.23 4.09
N LYS A 50 -3.15 3.63 3.66
CA LYS A 50 -4.37 2.84 3.88
C LYS A 50 -4.32 1.51 3.12
N GLU A 51 -3.75 1.50 1.92
CA GLU A 51 -3.61 0.31 1.10
C GLU A 51 -2.66 -0.71 1.75
N ILE A 52 -1.50 -0.25 2.25
CA ILE A 52 -0.58 -1.07 3.06
C ILE A 52 -1.30 -1.67 4.27
N ALA A 53 -2.05 -0.86 5.01
CA ALA A 53 -2.79 -1.33 6.19
C ALA A 53 -3.85 -2.41 5.82
N ARG A 54 -4.50 -2.29 4.66
CA ARG A 54 -5.42 -3.33 4.16
C ARG A 54 -4.69 -4.61 3.80
N CYS A 55 -3.54 -4.55 3.13
CA CYS A 55 -2.74 -5.73 2.82
C CYS A 55 -2.29 -6.47 4.08
N PHE A 56 -1.80 -5.75 5.10
CA PHE A 56 -1.48 -6.35 6.40
C PHE A 56 -2.69 -6.97 7.09
N SER A 57 -3.85 -6.32 7.01
CA SER A 57 -5.10 -6.85 7.57
C SER A 57 -5.54 -8.13 6.87
N ALA A 58 -5.35 -8.23 5.54
CA ALA A 58 -5.64 -9.44 4.76
C ALA A 58 -4.67 -10.57 5.13
N LEU A 59 -3.37 -10.29 5.23
CA LEU A 59 -2.36 -11.26 5.68
C LEU A 59 -2.70 -11.84 7.05
N LYS A 60 -2.99 -10.98 8.04
CA LYS A 60 -3.35 -11.40 9.40
C LYS A 60 -4.62 -12.26 9.44
N ARG A 61 -5.54 -12.05 8.49
CA ARG A 61 -6.80 -12.81 8.40
C ARG A 61 -6.62 -14.16 7.72
N LYS A 62 -5.60 -14.32 6.87
CA LYS A 62 -5.18 -15.61 6.30
C LYS A 62 -4.41 -16.50 7.28
N GLU A 63 -3.73 -15.90 8.26
CA GLU A 63 -3.00 -16.62 9.31
C GLU A 63 -3.90 -17.09 10.48
N LYS A 64 -5.18 -16.74 10.47
CA LYS A 64 -6.18 -17.14 11.47
C LYS A 64 -7.03 -18.30 10.96
#